data_AF-A0AB39M9N1-F1
#
_entry.id   AF-A0AB39M9N1-F1
#
_cell.length_a   1.000
_cell.length_b   1.000
_cell.length_c   1.000
_cell.angle_alpha   90.00
_cell.angle_beta   90.00
_cell.angle_gamma   90.00
#
_symmetry.space_group_name_H-M   'P 1'
#
loop_
_entity.id
_entity.type
_entity.pdbx_description
1 polymer ?
#
loop_
_entity_poly.entity_id
_entity_poly.type
_entity_poly.pdbx_seq_one_letter_code
_entity_poly.pdbx_strand_id
1 'polypeptide(L)' 'MAGEATYGGGQAESGDGWDKLVLDDDFIRSAETAEPSARARMLAARWRAESPEPQPWRSDEPPAGWFFSKARRRKWRRR' A
#
# COMPACT_ATOMS: atom_id res chain seq x y z
N MET A 1 -5.30 28.95 -34.97
CA MET A 1 -5.76 27.60 -34.62
C MET A 1 -5.52 27.40 -33.13
N ALA A 2 -6.47 27.78 -32.30
CA ALA A 2 -6.44 27.55 -30.85
C ALA A 2 -7.26 26.30 -30.56
N GLY A 3 -6.67 25.33 -29.86
CA GLY A 3 -7.35 24.10 -29.47
C GLY A 3 -8.28 24.35 -28.29
N GLU A 4 -9.59 24.20 -28.53
CA GLU A 4 -10.55 24.02 -27.45
C GLU A 4 -10.53 22.54 -27.02
N ALA A 5 -9.83 22.28 -25.90
CA ALA A 5 -10.10 21.07 -25.14
C ALA A 5 -11.49 21.24 -24.53
N THR A 6 -12.45 20.46 -25.01
CA THR A 6 -13.76 20.32 -24.35
C THR A 6 -13.54 19.58 -23.04
N TYR A 7 -13.35 20.33 -21.96
CA TYR A 7 -13.45 19.80 -20.61
C TYR A 7 -14.87 19.27 -20.45
N GLY A 8 -15.03 17.95 -20.53
CA GLY A 8 -16.30 17.29 -20.33
C GLY A 8 -16.91 17.73 -19.00
N GLY A 9 -18.00 18.48 -19.09
CA GLY A 9 -18.80 18.87 -17.95
C GLY A 9 -19.42 17.64 -17.31
N GLY A 10 -18.69 17.04 -16.37
CA GLY A 10 -19.23 16.12 -15.38
C GLY A 10 -20.05 16.93 -14.39
N GLN A 11 -21.30 17.22 -14.77
CA GLN A 11 -22.29 17.87 -13.94
C GLN A 11 -22.39 17.13 -12.60
N ALA A 12 -22.13 17.87 -11.53
CA ALA A 12 -22.19 17.38 -10.16
C ALA A 12 -23.64 17.07 -9.77
N GLU A 13 -24.12 15.89 -10.14
CA GLU A 13 -25.33 15.28 -9.56
C GLU A 13 -24.95 14.26 -8.45
N SER A 14 -23.77 14.45 -7.85
CA SER A 14 -23.17 13.52 -6.89
C SER A 14 -23.44 13.88 -5.42
N GLY A 15 -24.49 14.65 -5.12
CA GLY A 15 -24.87 14.97 -3.73
C GLY A 15 -25.92 14.01 -3.17
N ASP A 16 -27.04 13.86 -3.87
CA ASP A 16 -28.26 13.26 -3.30
C ASP A 16 -28.24 11.71 -3.22
N GLY A 17 -27.30 11.06 -3.93
CA GLY A 17 -27.16 9.60 -3.93
C GLY A 17 -26.34 9.05 -2.75
N TRP A 18 -25.42 9.85 -2.20
CA TRP A 18 -24.55 9.43 -1.09
C TRP A 18 -25.20 9.64 0.27
N ASP A 19 -25.98 10.72 0.41
CA ASP A 19 -26.67 11.02 1.66
C ASP A 19 -27.74 9.98 2.05
N LYS A 20 -28.23 9.21 1.07
CA LYS A 20 -29.22 8.13 1.26
C LYS A 20 -28.58 6.74 1.33
N LEU A 21 -27.27 6.63 1.14
CA LEU A 21 -26.56 5.35 1.14
C LEU A 21 -26.28 4.92 2.58
N VAL A 22 -26.81 3.75 2.97
CA VAL A 22 -26.54 3.17 4.28
C VAL A 22 -25.31 2.28 4.19
N LEU A 23 -24.24 2.70 4.87
CA LEU A 23 -22.94 2.01 4.90
C LEU A 23 -22.86 1.00 6.04
N ASP A 24 -23.74 0.00 6.03
CA ASP A 24 -23.79 -1.04 7.05
C ASP A 24 -22.94 -2.28 6.69
N ASP A 25 -22.94 -3.27 7.58
CA ASP A 25 -22.18 -4.50 7.43
C ASP A 25 -22.58 -5.30 6.18
N ASP A 26 -23.85 -5.28 5.80
CA ASP A 26 -24.36 -5.99 4.64
C ASP A 26 -23.97 -5.28 3.35
N PHE A 27 -23.97 -3.95 3.33
CA PHE A 27 -23.40 -3.14 2.24
C PHE A 27 -21.92 -3.49 2.02
N ILE A 28 -21.11 -3.53 3.08
CA ILE A 28 -19.68 -3.86 2.99
C ILE A 28 -19.47 -5.31 2.48
N ARG A 29 -20.25 -6.28 2.98
CA ARG A 29 -20.13 -7.69 2.57
C ARG A 29 -20.64 -7.94 1.15
N SER A 30 -21.57 -7.12 0.66
CA SER A 30 -22.10 -7.18 -0.71
C SER A 30 -21.15 -6.59 -1.75
N ALA A 31 -20.20 -5.76 -1.33
CA ALA A 31 -19.22 -5.17 -2.22
C ALA A 31 -18.36 -6.27 -2.85
N GLU A 32 -18.45 -6.39 -4.17
CA GLU A 32 -17.64 -7.36 -4.92
C GLU A 32 -16.15 -7.03 -4.72
N THR A 33 -15.38 -8.03 -4.30
CA THR A 33 -13.94 -7.86 -4.13
C THR A 33 -13.29 -7.84 -5.51
N ALA A 34 -13.08 -6.65 -6.07
CA ALA A 34 -12.38 -6.46 -7.34
C ALA A 34 -10.87 -6.74 -7.18
N GLU A 35 -10.57 -8.05 -7.13
CA GLU A 35 -9.29 -8.74 -7.10
C GLU A 35 -8.32 -8.53 -5.92
N PRO A 36 -7.54 -9.57 -5.56
CA PRO A 36 -6.33 -9.47 -4.75
C PRO A 36 -5.21 -8.78 -5.55
N SER A 37 -5.40 -7.52 -5.91
CA SER A 37 -4.39 -6.74 -6.63
C SER A 37 -4.56 -5.23 -6.51
N ALA A 38 -5.64 -4.69 -5.90
CA ALA A 38 -5.79 -3.24 -5.74
C ALA A 38 -4.64 -2.62 -4.92
N ARG A 39 -4.38 -3.15 -3.72
CA ARG A 39 -3.23 -2.73 -2.89
C ARG A 39 -1.90 -3.01 -3.57
N ALA A 40 -1.78 -4.10 -4.32
CA ALA A 40 -0.57 -4.45 -5.05
C ALA A 40 -0.31 -3.47 -6.22
N ARG A 41 -1.36 -3.05 -6.95
CA ARG A 41 -1.31 -2.03 -8.00
C ARG A 41 -0.97 -0.66 -7.43
N MET A 42 -1.54 -0.28 -6.28
CA MET A 42 -1.15 0.93 -5.56
C MET A 42 0.32 0.89 -5.13
N LEU A 43 0.78 -0.24 -4.58
CA LEU A 43 2.19 -0.44 -4.22
C LEU A 43 3.10 -0.38 -5.44
N ALA A 44 2.72 -1.01 -6.55
CA ALA A 44 3.48 -0.99 -7.79
C ALA A 44 3.56 0.42 -8.38
N ALA A 45 2.48 1.21 -8.35
CA ALA A 45 2.48 2.60 -8.76
C ALA A 45 3.40 3.44 -7.86
N ARG A 46 3.34 3.24 -6.53
CA ARG A 46 4.25 3.90 -5.58
C ARG A 46 5.71 3.54 -5.84
N TRP A 47 6.05 2.26 -6.04
CA TRP A 47 7.42 1.80 -6.30
C TRP A 47 8.00 2.24 -7.63
N ARG A 48 7.16 2.54 -8.64
CA ARG A 48 7.64 3.16 -9.88
C ARG A 48 8.11 4.60 -9.67
N ALA A 49 7.47 5.33 -8.75
CA ALA A 49 7.85 6.69 -8.40
C ALA A 49 8.93 6.76 -7.32
N GLU A 50 8.89 5.82 -6.38
CA GLU A 50 9.74 5.76 -5.20
C GLU A 50 10.15 4.31 -4.96
N SER A 51 11.11 3.85 -5.77
CA SER A 51 11.67 2.51 -5.63
C SER A 51 12.40 2.41 -4.30
N PRO A 52 12.18 1.36 -3.50
CA PRO A 52 12.95 1.17 -2.29
C PRO A 52 14.42 1.00 -2.64
N GLU A 53 15.29 1.57 -1.82
CA GLU A 53 16.73 1.32 -1.91
C GLU A 53 17.00 -0.20 -1.84
N PRO A 54 17.93 -0.73 -2.67
CA PRO A 54 18.25 -2.15 -2.67
C PRO A 54 18.84 -2.53 -1.33
N GLN A 55 18.02 -3.20 -0.51
CA GLN A 55 18.50 -3.79 0.73
C GLN A 55 19.32 -5.05 0.40
N PRO A 56 20.43 -5.29 1.11
CA PRO A 56 21.17 -6.53 0.95
C PRO A 56 20.24 -7.71 1.27
N TRP A 57 20.30 -8.74 0.42
CA TRP A 57 19.57 -10.02 0.57
C TRP A 57 19.77 -10.68 1.94
N ARG A 58 20.77 -10.25 2.69
CA ARG A 58 20.95 -10.52 4.12
C ARG A 58 21.04 -9.19 4.85
N SER A 59 20.12 -8.98 5.78
CA SER A 59 20.27 -7.94 6.79
C SER A 59 21.45 -8.35 7.69
N ASP A 60 22.51 -7.55 7.71
CA ASP A 60 23.63 -7.76 8.63
C ASP A 60 23.21 -7.62 10.09
N GLU A 61 22.09 -6.93 10.33
CA GLU A 61 21.48 -6.78 11.64
C GLU A 61 20.47 -7.91 11.88
N PRO A 62 20.77 -8.85 12.78
CA PRO A 62 19.82 -9.87 13.14
C PRO A 62 18.64 -9.24 13.89
N PRO A 63 17.40 -9.73 13.71
CA PRO A 63 16.24 -9.24 14.43
C PRO A 63 16.47 -9.20 15.94
N ALA A 64 15.88 -8.20 16.61
CA ALA A 64 15.97 -8.08 18.06
C ALA A 64 15.55 -9.41 18.72
N GLY A 65 16.44 -9.97 19.55
CA GLY A 65 16.21 -11.24 20.24
C GLY A 65 16.76 -12.50 19.55
N TRP A 66 17.21 -12.42 18.29
CA TRP A 66 17.69 -13.57 17.52
C TRP A 66 18.84 -14.33 18.21
N PHE A 67 18.64 -15.64 18.39
CA PHE A 67 19.53 -16.51 19.15
C PHE A 67 20.92 -16.71 18.54
N PHE A 68 21.06 -16.63 17.23
CA PHE A 68 22.33 -16.75 16.51
C PHE A 68 23.00 -15.42 16.14
N SER A 69 22.58 -14.30 16.74
CA SER A 69 23.18 -13.00 16.43
C SER A 69 24.70 -13.05 16.69
N LYS A 70 25.50 -12.53 15.74
CA LYS A 70 26.96 -12.43 15.90
C LYS A 70 27.34 -11.64 17.16
N ALA A 71 26.55 -10.63 17.53
CA ALA A 71 26.71 -9.87 18.77
C ALA A 71 26.63 -10.78 20.02
N ARG A 72 25.65 -11.68 20.08
CA ARG A 72 25.51 -12.66 21.18
C ARG A 72 26.66 -13.67 21.18
N ARG A 73 27.06 -14.19 20.01
CA ARG A 73 28.22 -15.10 19.87
C ARG A 73 29.53 -14.45 20.34
N ARG A 74 29.76 -13.16 20.03
CA ARG A 74 30.96 -12.43 20.42
C ARG A 74 31.03 -12.18 21.93
N LYS A 75 29.88 -12.03 22.59
CA LYS A 75 29.80 -11.92 24.06
C LYS A 75 30.18 -13.22 24.77
N TRP A 76 29.83 -14.38 24.20
CA TRP A 76 30.13 -15.68 24.81
C TRP A 76 31.59 -16.08 24.67
N ARG A 77 32.28 -15.65 23.61
CA ARG A 77 33.72 -15.92 23.39
C ARG A 77 34.68 -15.08 24.23
N ARG A 78 34.17 -14.16 25.06
CA ARG A 78 34.96 -13.28 25.94
C ARG A 78 34.85 -13.68 27.42
N ARG A 79 34.13 -14.76 27.72
CA ARG A 79 34.17 -15.47 29.00
C ARG A 79 35.00 -16.72 28.81
#